data_AF-A0A1D1UT41-F1
#
_entry.id   AF-A0A1D1UT41-F1
#
_cell.length_a   1.000
_cell.length_b   1.000
_cell.length_c   1.000
_cell.angle_alpha   90.00
_cell.angle_beta   90.00
_cell.angle_gamma   90.00
#
_symmetry.space_group_name_H-M   'P 1'
#
loop_
_entity.id
_entity.type
_entity.pdbx_description
1 polymer ?
#
loop_
_entity_poly.entity_id
_entity_poly.type
_entity_poly.pdbx_seq_one_letter_code
_entity_poly.pdbx_strand_id
1 'polypeptide(L)'
;MYIYGGSKKEQATTKSMVERIFPKLAFLTNADLLLLGAPILEDAFPSILQEKTRQAKLMATRLAKLGAHPALLLLKNCLFLPKLLYILRCSPVWKFPALLRNFDEVLRSSVAIITNTKMTDSAWRQTNLAVVKAFGIVADFDVDELCAAEQSAWVKQSGIELPMPKLRVHQRLWDQPIAQKHFLAVVASYSESKEETARILAASTKESGAWLNTLPASCLGNLLDDDSLRISVGLRLGAPICEPHTCRCSATVDIHGRHGLSCKYSAGRHSRHSSLNESLRRALVSCQVQAVLEPNGVLRDDSQKRPDGMTLVPWKEGKALVWDVTCVESVCQTYRKGSAQNAGYAANKAEENKRLKYQKKAATFFLSSWFRDLRSCSYQPLER
;
A
#
# COMPACT_ATOMS: atom_id res chain seq x y z
N MET A 1 -8.59 40.75 -17.36
CA MET A 1 -10.07 40.90 -17.35
C MET A 1 -10.68 39.77 -18.16
N TYR A 2 -11.80 39.23 -17.68
CA TYR A 2 -12.57 38.20 -18.39
C TYR A 2 -13.98 38.72 -18.63
N ILE A 3 -14.50 38.54 -19.83
CA ILE A 3 -15.84 39.01 -20.21
C ILE A 3 -16.74 37.77 -20.29
N TYR A 4 -17.79 37.78 -19.48
CA TYR A 4 -18.74 36.68 -19.38
C TYR A 4 -20.18 37.20 -19.54
N GLY A 5 -21.07 36.37 -20.07
CA GLY A 5 -22.46 36.73 -20.39
C GLY A 5 -22.68 37.20 -21.82
N GLY A 6 -23.93 37.24 -22.27
CA GLY A 6 -24.32 37.64 -23.63
C GLY A 6 -23.89 36.67 -24.73
N SER A 7 -24.15 37.05 -25.99
CA SER A 7 -23.71 36.34 -27.18
C SER A 7 -22.20 36.54 -27.42
N LYS A 8 -21.56 35.62 -28.15
CA LYS A 8 -20.13 35.74 -28.53
C LYS A 8 -19.83 37.06 -29.26
N LYS A 9 -20.81 37.60 -29.99
CA LYS A 9 -20.70 38.85 -30.73
C LYS A 9 -20.64 40.05 -29.78
N GLU A 10 -21.49 40.08 -28.75
CA GLU A 10 -21.50 41.12 -27.72
C GLU A 10 -20.23 41.08 -26.86
N GLN A 11 -19.72 39.89 -26.55
CA GLN A 11 -18.45 39.71 -25.84
C GLN A 11 -17.28 40.29 -26.64
N ALA A 12 -17.24 40.07 -27.96
CA ALA A 12 -16.21 40.61 -28.84
C ALA A 12 -16.30 42.15 -28.94
N THR A 13 -17.50 42.70 -29.07
CA THR A 13 -17.72 44.17 -29.09
C THR A 13 -17.27 44.81 -27.77
N THR A 14 -17.64 44.21 -26.63
CA THR A 14 -17.25 44.68 -25.30
C THR A 14 -15.74 44.60 -25.12
N LYS A 15 -15.10 43.53 -25.59
CA LYS A 15 -13.64 43.38 -25.57
C LYS A 15 -12.95 44.51 -26.32
N SER A 16 -13.39 44.78 -27.55
CA SER A 16 -12.82 45.85 -28.39
C SER A 16 -13.01 47.23 -27.76
N MET A 17 -14.16 47.48 -27.12
CA MET A 17 -14.42 48.74 -26.42
C MET A 17 -13.50 48.94 -25.21
N VAL A 18 -13.27 47.90 -24.42
CA VAL A 18 -12.39 47.94 -23.23
C VAL A 18 -10.92 48.03 -23.63
N GLU A 19 -10.48 47.34 -24.70
CA GLU A 19 -9.12 47.46 -25.25
C GLU A 19 -8.80 48.91 -25.66
N ARG A 20 -9.78 49.62 -26.22
CA ARG A 20 -9.63 51.02 -26.62
C ARG A 20 -9.48 51.97 -25.43
N ILE A 21 -10.13 51.67 -24.30
CA ILE A 21 -10.10 52.51 -23.09
C ILE A 21 -8.86 52.19 -22.23
N PHE A 22 -8.49 50.90 -22.15
CA PHE A 22 -7.40 50.41 -21.31
C PHE A 22 -6.44 49.51 -22.11
N PRO A 23 -5.54 50.06 -22.94
CA PRO A 23 -4.69 49.30 -23.84
C PRO A 23 -3.65 48.40 -23.16
N LYS A 24 -3.36 48.63 -21.87
CA LYS A 24 -2.44 47.79 -21.06
C LYS A 24 -3.15 46.62 -20.36
N LEU A 25 -4.48 46.52 -20.47
CA LEU A 25 -5.25 45.52 -19.75
C LEU A 25 -5.15 44.16 -20.46
N ALA A 26 -4.61 43.15 -19.79
CA ALA A 26 -4.57 41.79 -20.34
C ALA A 26 -5.97 41.14 -20.29
N PHE A 27 -6.40 40.60 -21.42
CA PHE A 27 -7.63 39.80 -21.52
C PHE A 27 -7.31 38.33 -21.33
N LEU A 28 -8.04 37.70 -20.41
CA LEU A 28 -7.90 36.27 -20.15
C LEU A 28 -8.73 35.51 -21.18
N THR A 29 -8.20 34.40 -21.69
CA THR A 29 -8.99 33.45 -22.47
C THR A 29 -9.73 32.48 -21.56
N ASN A 30 -10.67 31.71 -22.10
CA ASN A 30 -11.33 30.64 -21.36
C ASN A 30 -10.32 29.62 -20.78
N ALA A 31 -9.18 29.43 -21.45
CA ALA A 31 -8.12 28.54 -21.03
C ALA A 31 -7.28 29.09 -19.85
N ASP A 32 -7.23 30.42 -19.70
CA ASP A 32 -6.40 31.09 -18.68
C ASP A 32 -7.14 31.32 -17.35
N LEU A 33 -8.43 30.96 -17.29
CA LEU A 33 -9.28 31.23 -16.14
C LEU A 33 -9.08 30.18 -15.04
N LEU A 34 -8.06 30.42 -14.21
CA LEU A 34 -7.69 29.58 -13.08
C LEU A 34 -8.08 30.24 -11.75
N LEU A 35 -8.74 29.48 -10.87
CA LEU A 35 -8.96 29.84 -9.48
C LEU A 35 -8.07 28.98 -8.58
N LEU A 36 -7.10 29.61 -7.90
CA LEU A 36 -6.13 28.89 -7.04
C LEU A 36 -5.41 27.74 -7.77
N GLY A 37 -5.26 27.85 -9.09
CA GLY A 37 -4.67 26.82 -9.96
C GLY A 37 -5.64 25.75 -10.45
N ALA A 38 -6.92 25.79 -10.05
CA ALA A 38 -7.98 24.95 -10.61
C ALA A 38 -8.66 25.67 -11.79
N PRO A 39 -8.78 25.02 -12.95
CA PRO A 39 -9.56 25.53 -14.08
C PRO A 39 -11.04 25.68 -13.73
N ILE A 40 -11.63 26.83 -14.08
CA ILE A 40 -13.07 27.07 -13.91
C ILE A 40 -13.85 26.57 -15.12
N LEU A 41 -13.30 26.72 -16.34
CA LEU A 41 -14.00 26.44 -17.60
C LEU A 41 -13.51 25.16 -18.26
N GLU A 42 -14.40 24.55 -19.05
CA GLU A 42 -14.16 23.26 -19.70
C GLU A 42 -12.97 23.27 -20.66
N ASP A 43 -12.77 24.39 -21.34
CA ASP A 43 -11.72 24.59 -22.34
C ASP A 43 -10.30 24.49 -21.74
N ALA A 44 -10.15 24.76 -20.44
CA ALA A 44 -8.86 24.76 -19.74
C ALA A 44 -8.45 23.37 -19.23
N PHE A 45 -9.39 22.44 -19.05
CA PHE A 45 -9.09 21.14 -18.43
C PHE A 45 -8.06 20.32 -19.22
N PRO A 46 -8.12 20.22 -20.57
CA PRO A 46 -7.19 19.41 -21.33
C PRO A 46 -5.73 19.87 -21.20
N SER A 47 -5.49 21.18 -21.32
CA SER A 47 -4.14 21.75 -21.27
C SER A 47 -3.50 21.54 -19.89
N ILE A 48 -4.28 21.70 -18.83
CA ILE A 48 -3.80 21.54 -17.46
C ILE A 48 -3.51 20.08 -17.13
N LEU A 49 -4.39 19.15 -17.50
CA LEU A 49 -4.14 17.72 -17.31
C LEU A 49 -2.92 17.24 -18.11
N GLN A 50 -2.75 17.73 -19.34
CA GLN A 50 -1.56 17.43 -20.15
C GLN A 50 -0.29 17.97 -19.50
N GLU A 51 -0.30 19.21 -19.00
CA GLU A 51 0.84 19.79 -18.30
C GLU A 51 1.16 19.03 -17.01
N LYS A 52 0.14 18.65 -16.22
CA LYS A 52 0.36 17.78 -15.03
C LYS A 52 0.91 16.41 -15.42
N THR A 53 0.46 15.83 -16.53
CA THR A 53 1.00 14.58 -17.07
C THR A 53 2.45 14.74 -17.52
N ARG A 54 2.81 15.88 -18.13
CA ARG A 54 4.19 16.19 -18.52
C ARG A 54 5.10 16.33 -17.29
N GLN A 55 4.64 17.04 -16.26
CA GLN A 55 5.35 17.14 -14.99
C GLN A 55 5.50 15.77 -14.34
N ALA A 56 4.46 14.94 -14.34
CA ALA A 56 4.51 13.57 -13.85
C ALA A 56 5.59 12.73 -14.55
N LYS A 57 5.67 12.81 -15.90
CA LYS A 57 6.73 12.15 -16.68
C LYS A 57 8.13 12.65 -16.29
N LEU A 58 8.29 13.96 -16.12
CA LEU A 58 9.57 14.54 -15.70
C LEU A 58 9.97 14.11 -14.28
N MET A 59 9.01 13.97 -13.37
CA MET A 59 9.29 13.50 -12.01
C MET A 59 9.65 12.01 -12.02
N ALA A 60 8.98 11.20 -12.83
CA ALA A 60 9.29 9.78 -13.00
C ALA A 60 10.74 9.53 -13.43
N THR A 61 11.27 10.33 -14.38
CA THR A 61 12.66 10.20 -14.82
C THR A 61 13.67 10.57 -13.74
N ARG A 62 13.30 11.48 -12.82
CA ARG A 62 14.15 11.85 -11.68
C ARG A 62 14.11 10.81 -10.57
N LEU A 63 12.95 10.21 -10.31
CA LEU A 63 12.80 9.13 -9.32
C LEU A 63 13.62 7.90 -9.66
N ALA A 64 13.81 7.62 -10.95
CA ALA A 64 14.67 6.54 -11.42
C ALA A 64 16.15 6.71 -11.01
N LYS A 65 16.56 7.91 -10.55
CA LYS A 65 17.92 8.17 -10.03
C LYS A 65 18.06 7.90 -8.52
N LEU A 66 16.95 7.68 -7.82
CA LEU A 66 16.94 7.36 -6.40
C LEU A 66 16.88 5.84 -6.22
N GLY A 67 17.26 5.36 -5.02
CA GLY A 67 16.99 3.98 -4.63
C GLY A 67 15.49 3.65 -4.74
N ALA A 68 15.17 2.41 -5.05
CA ALA A 68 13.81 1.99 -5.36
C ALA A 68 12.84 2.27 -4.20
N HIS A 69 13.29 2.12 -2.96
CA HIS A 69 12.44 2.29 -1.78
C HIS A 69 12.02 3.76 -1.55
N PRO A 70 12.95 4.74 -1.45
CA PRO A 70 12.56 6.16 -1.41
C PRO A 70 11.83 6.61 -2.68
N ALA A 71 12.21 6.10 -3.85
CA ALA A 71 11.51 6.42 -5.09
C ALA A 71 10.03 6.01 -5.01
N LEU A 72 9.73 4.77 -4.60
CA LEU A 72 8.36 4.26 -4.47
C LEU A 72 7.55 5.03 -3.41
N LEU A 73 8.17 5.37 -2.27
CA LEU A 73 7.49 6.15 -1.24
C LEU A 73 7.12 7.56 -1.73
N LEU A 74 8.06 8.27 -2.38
CA LEU A 74 7.83 9.60 -2.94
C LEU A 74 6.77 9.57 -4.05
N LEU A 75 6.85 8.58 -4.93
CA LEU A 75 5.88 8.34 -6.00
C LEU A 75 4.46 8.27 -5.43
N LYS A 76 4.28 7.43 -4.41
CA LYS A 76 2.98 7.15 -3.78
C LYS A 76 2.46 8.33 -2.97
N ASN A 77 3.30 8.94 -2.13
CA ASN A 77 2.83 9.89 -1.12
C ASN A 77 2.97 11.36 -1.50
N CYS A 78 3.91 11.72 -2.39
CA CYS A 78 4.27 13.12 -2.60
C CYS A 78 3.97 13.63 -4.01
N LEU A 79 4.06 12.76 -5.02
CA LEU A 79 4.23 13.22 -6.40
C LEU A 79 2.98 13.16 -7.26
N PHE A 80 2.07 12.22 -7.00
CA PHE A 80 0.91 12.01 -7.85
C PHE A 80 -0.41 12.29 -7.17
N LEU A 81 -0.73 11.56 -6.11
CA LEU A 81 -2.00 11.74 -5.42
C LEU A 81 -2.18 13.19 -4.94
N PRO A 82 -1.26 13.80 -4.15
CA PRO A 82 -1.50 15.15 -3.64
C PRO A 82 -1.57 16.24 -4.73
N LYS A 83 -0.79 16.10 -5.81
CA LYS A 83 -0.72 17.10 -6.89
C LYS A 83 -1.89 17.02 -7.87
N LEU A 84 -2.47 15.84 -8.06
CA LEU A 84 -3.61 15.65 -8.94
C LEU A 84 -4.94 15.74 -8.18
N LEU A 85 -4.98 15.30 -6.92
CA LEU A 85 -6.19 15.23 -6.10
C LEU A 85 -6.88 16.59 -5.93
N TYR A 86 -6.12 17.69 -5.88
CA TYR A 86 -6.70 19.03 -5.90
C TYR A 86 -7.54 19.27 -7.17
N ILE A 87 -6.98 18.97 -8.34
CA ILE A 87 -7.69 19.12 -9.62
C ILE A 87 -8.84 18.10 -9.74
N LEU A 88 -8.64 16.86 -9.28
CA LEU A 88 -9.71 15.84 -9.27
C LEU A 88 -10.91 16.25 -8.43
N ARG A 89 -10.69 17.05 -7.38
CA ARG A 89 -11.74 17.54 -6.48
C ARG A 89 -12.41 18.81 -6.96
N CYS A 90 -11.67 19.69 -7.63
CA CYS A 90 -12.16 21.01 -8.02
C CYS A 90 -12.69 21.08 -9.45
N SER A 91 -12.52 20.03 -10.25
CA SER A 91 -12.78 20.09 -11.69
C SER A 91 -13.44 18.80 -12.22
N PRO A 92 -14.39 18.89 -13.16
CA PRO A 92 -15.07 17.74 -13.78
C PRO A 92 -14.21 16.95 -14.76
N VAL A 93 -13.04 16.51 -14.32
CA VAL A 93 -12.05 15.78 -15.12
C VAL A 93 -12.53 14.41 -15.60
N TRP A 94 -13.56 13.84 -14.98
CA TRP A 94 -14.17 12.58 -15.41
C TRP A 94 -14.79 12.66 -16.81
N LYS A 95 -15.08 13.87 -17.30
CA LYS A 95 -15.50 14.13 -18.69
C LYS A 95 -14.39 13.83 -19.71
N PHE A 96 -13.13 13.74 -19.28
CA PHE A 96 -11.96 13.54 -20.13
C PHE A 96 -11.21 12.23 -19.81
N PRO A 97 -11.85 11.05 -19.98
CA PRO A 97 -11.28 9.77 -19.56
C PRO A 97 -9.97 9.42 -20.28
N ALA A 98 -9.78 9.87 -21.52
CA ALA A 98 -8.55 9.64 -22.28
C ALA A 98 -7.32 10.31 -21.62
N LEU A 99 -7.48 11.52 -21.06
CA LEU A 99 -6.39 12.24 -20.40
C LEU A 99 -6.03 11.61 -19.06
N LEU A 100 -7.04 11.13 -18.33
CA LEU A 100 -6.83 10.38 -17.08
C LEU A 100 -6.08 9.06 -17.34
N ARG A 101 -6.44 8.33 -18.41
CA ARG A 101 -5.71 7.12 -18.82
C ARG A 101 -4.25 7.40 -19.15
N ASN A 102 -3.97 8.48 -19.88
CA ASN A 102 -2.58 8.88 -20.18
C ASN A 102 -1.77 9.15 -18.90
N PHE A 103 -2.41 9.74 -17.89
CA PHE A 103 -1.77 9.95 -16.59
C PHE A 103 -1.53 8.62 -15.86
N ASP A 104 -2.53 7.74 -15.81
CA ASP A 104 -2.41 6.41 -15.19
C ASP A 104 -1.34 5.54 -15.85
N GLU A 105 -1.16 5.64 -17.17
CA GLU A 105 -0.08 4.95 -17.89
C GLU A 105 1.31 5.46 -17.47
N VAL A 106 1.45 6.76 -17.19
CA VAL A 106 2.68 7.33 -16.63
C VAL A 106 2.92 6.81 -15.22
N LEU A 107 1.88 6.72 -14.38
CA LEU A 107 1.99 6.12 -13.05
C LEU A 107 2.46 4.67 -13.14
N ARG A 108 1.77 3.88 -13.98
CA ARG A 108 2.01 2.46 -14.15
C ARG A 108 3.41 2.17 -14.68
N SER A 109 3.87 2.92 -15.68
CA SER A 109 5.24 2.81 -16.19
C SER A 109 6.28 3.21 -15.13
N SER A 110 6.01 4.26 -14.35
CA SER A 110 6.91 4.69 -13.27
C SER A 110 7.06 3.63 -12.18
N VAL A 111 5.93 3.05 -11.73
CA VAL A 111 5.96 1.94 -10.75
C VAL A 111 6.70 0.75 -11.34
N ALA A 112 6.41 0.37 -12.59
CA ALA A 112 7.08 -0.75 -13.26
C ALA A 112 8.61 -0.59 -13.31
N ILE A 113 9.10 0.62 -13.60
CA ILE A 113 10.53 0.95 -13.62
C ILE A 113 11.13 0.84 -12.22
N ILE A 114 10.51 1.47 -11.22
CA ILE A 114 11.02 1.48 -9.84
C ILE A 114 11.08 0.07 -9.25
N THR A 115 10.01 -0.70 -9.44
CA THR A 115 9.89 -2.05 -8.87
C THR A 115 10.47 -3.13 -9.76
N ASN A 116 11.01 -2.78 -10.94
CA ASN A 116 11.51 -3.70 -11.96
C ASN A 116 10.53 -4.87 -12.20
N THR A 117 9.23 -4.56 -12.31
CA THR A 117 8.18 -5.56 -12.38
C THR A 117 7.33 -5.35 -13.63
N LYS A 118 7.02 -6.45 -14.34
CA LYS A 118 6.04 -6.40 -15.44
C LYS A 118 4.65 -6.12 -14.87
N MET A 119 4.22 -4.86 -14.94
CA MET A 119 2.89 -4.42 -14.50
C MET A 119 1.82 -4.83 -15.51
N THR A 120 1.41 -6.10 -15.51
CA THR A 120 0.23 -6.61 -16.22
C THR A 120 -1.06 -5.98 -15.67
N ASP A 121 -2.18 -6.09 -16.38
CA ASP A 121 -3.45 -5.48 -15.91
C ASP A 121 -3.89 -6.03 -14.58
N SER A 122 -3.66 -7.32 -14.34
CA SER A 122 -3.91 -7.97 -13.05
C SER A 122 -2.98 -7.47 -11.95
N ALA A 123 -1.69 -7.29 -12.23
CA ALA A 123 -0.73 -6.74 -11.26
C ALA A 123 -1.05 -5.27 -10.93
N TRP A 124 -1.38 -4.46 -11.94
CA TRP A 124 -1.77 -3.06 -11.76
C TRP A 124 -3.05 -2.92 -10.93
N ARG A 125 -4.07 -3.74 -11.21
CA ARG A 125 -5.28 -3.80 -10.37
C ARG A 125 -4.93 -4.12 -8.92
N GLN A 126 -4.02 -5.07 -8.67
CA GLN A 126 -3.58 -5.42 -7.32
C GLN A 126 -2.84 -4.28 -6.61
N THR A 127 -2.03 -3.48 -7.31
CA THR A 127 -1.36 -2.31 -6.70
C THR A 127 -2.36 -1.28 -6.17
N ASN A 128 -3.46 -1.06 -6.89
CA ASN A 128 -4.49 -0.08 -6.52
C ASN A 128 -5.34 -0.52 -5.32
N LEU A 129 -5.38 -1.82 -5.00
CA LEU A 129 -6.11 -2.34 -3.84
C LEU A 129 -5.40 -2.05 -2.51
N ALA A 130 -4.09 -1.87 -2.52
CA ALA A 130 -3.29 -1.58 -1.34
C ALA A 130 -3.29 -0.09 -0.92
N VAL A 131 -3.88 0.79 -1.75
CA VAL A 131 -3.79 2.25 -1.61
C VAL A 131 -4.99 2.86 -0.85
N VAL A 132 -6.09 2.13 -0.67
CA VAL A 132 -7.36 2.69 -0.15
C VAL A 132 -7.42 2.71 1.39
N LYS A 133 -6.37 3.16 2.07
CA LYS A 133 -6.36 3.29 3.56
C LYS A 133 -6.03 4.67 4.13
N ALA A 134 -5.83 5.69 3.31
CA ALA A 134 -5.78 7.09 3.73
C ALA A 134 -6.30 7.88 2.53
N PHE A 135 -7.25 8.81 2.61
CA PHE A 135 -7.30 10.01 3.45
C PHE A 135 -8.77 10.49 3.52
N GLY A 136 -9.19 11.07 4.64
CA GLY A 136 -10.49 11.74 4.77
C GLY A 136 -10.30 13.24 4.93
N ILE A 137 -10.91 14.04 4.05
CA ILE A 137 -11.19 15.46 4.30
C ILE A 137 -12.70 15.63 4.10
N VAL A 138 -13.31 16.33 5.05
CA VAL A 138 -14.75 16.63 5.14
C VAL A 138 -15.05 17.77 4.17
N ALA A 139 -16.02 17.60 3.28
CA ALA A 139 -16.68 18.72 2.60
C ALA A 139 -18.02 18.97 3.30
N ASP A 140 -18.20 20.17 3.85
CA ASP A 140 -19.34 20.55 4.70
C ASP A 140 -20.42 21.29 3.90
N PHE A 141 -20.78 20.77 2.73
CA PHE A 141 -21.82 21.37 1.88
C PHE A 141 -22.79 20.30 1.38
N ASP A 142 -24.08 20.56 1.58
CA ASP A 142 -25.18 19.73 1.08
C ASP A 142 -25.41 20.04 -0.40
N VAL A 143 -24.90 19.16 -1.27
CA VAL A 143 -24.97 19.28 -2.74
C VAL A 143 -25.78 18.12 -3.34
N ASP A 144 -26.54 17.40 -2.49
CA ASP A 144 -27.17 16.13 -2.84
C ASP A 144 -28.14 16.25 -4.03
N GLU A 145 -28.86 17.38 -4.11
CA GLU A 145 -29.83 17.66 -5.19
C GLU A 145 -29.15 17.86 -6.56
N LEU A 146 -27.95 18.47 -6.57
CA LEU A 146 -27.17 18.73 -7.78
C LEU A 146 -26.40 17.48 -8.27
N CYS A 147 -26.25 16.47 -7.42
CA CYS A 147 -25.48 15.25 -7.70
C CYS A 147 -26.34 13.98 -7.80
N ALA A 148 -27.66 14.11 -7.98
CA ALA A 148 -28.58 12.97 -7.97
C ALA A 148 -28.29 11.93 -9.07
N ALA A 149 -27.83 12.36 -10.24
CA ALA A 149 -27.43 11.47 -11.34
C ALA A 149 -26.16 10.68 -11.00
N GLU A 150 -25.18 11.34 -10.39
CA GLU A 150 -23.92 10.77 -9.93
C GLU A 150 -24.13 9.79 -8.78
N GLN A 151 -25.02 10.12 -7.83
CA GLN A 151 -25.41 9.22 -6.74
C GLN A 151 -26.04 7.93 -7.28
N SER A 152 -26.94 8.06 -8.27
CA SER A 152 -27.56 6.92 -8.94
C SER A 152 -26.53 6.06 -9.70
N ALA A 153 -25.58 6.70 -10.38
CA ALA A 153 -24.48 6.01 -11.06
C ALA A 153 -23.57 5.27 -10.06
N TRP A 154 -23.26 5.89 -8.92
CA TRP A 154 -22.47 5.26 -7.86
C TRP A 154 -23.17 4.04 -7.27
N VAL A 155 -24.48 4.11 -6.97
CA VAL A 155 -25.25 2.96 -6.47
C VAL A 155 -25.21 1.80 -7.45
N LYS A 156 -25.36 2.07 -8.75
CA LYS A 156 -25.25 1.05 -9.80
C LYS A 156 -23.85 0.42 -9.84
N GLN A 157 -22.81 1.22 -9.65
CA GLN A 157 -21.42 0.76 -9.69
C GLN A 157 -21.03 -0.02 -8.42
N SER A 158 -21.35 0.50 -7.25
CA SER A 158 -21.02 -0.07 -5.94
C SER A 158 -21.89 -1.29 -5.62
N GLY A 159 -23.16 -1.26 -6.02
CA GLY A 159 -24.17 -2.25 -5.63
C GLY A 159 -24.63 -2.10 -4.18
N ILE A 160 -24.40 -0.94 -3.55
CA ILE A 160 -24.78 -0.65 -2.16
C ILE A 160 -25.69 0.59 -2.14
N GLU A 161 -26.62 0.62 -1.18
CA GLU A 161 -27.45 1.79 -0.88
C GLU A 161 -26.60 3.01 -0.51
N LEU A 162 -27.17 4.20 -0.72
CA LEU A 162 -26.49 5.45 -0.41
C LEU A 162 -26.24 5.56 1.10
N PRO A 163 -25.04 6.01 1.52
CA PRO A 163 -24.80 6.34 2.92
C PRO A 163 -25.79 7.39 3.43
N MET A 164 -26.05 7.39 4.74
CA MET A 164 -26.87 8.44 5.36
C MET A 164 -26.31 9.83 5.01
N PRO A 165 -27.14 10.84 4.70
CA PRO A 165 -26.68 12.16 4.25
C PRO A 165 -25.57 12.77 5.11
N LYS A 166 -25.72 12.71 6.44
CA LYS A 166 -24.72 13.20 7.42
C LYS A 166 -23.35 12.54 7.31
N LEU A 167 -23.28 11.32 6.75
CA LEU A 167 -22.04 10.55 6.60
C LEU A 167 -21.45 10.68 5.19
N ARG A 168 -22.18 11.21 4.21
CA ARG A 168 -21.72 11.36 2.82
C ARG A 168 -20.49 12.25 2.68
N VAL A 169 -20.21 13.08 3.68
CA VAL A 169 -18.99 13.88 3.78
C VAL A 169 -17.71 13.05 3.88
N HIS A 170 -17.82 11.77 4.25
CA HIS A 170 -16.68 10.87 4.40
C HIS A 170 -16.38 10.11 3.10
N GLN A 171 -15.36 10.57 2.36
CA GLN A 171 -14.87 9.93 1.12
C GLN A 171 -14.69 8.40 1.24
N ARG A 172 -14.24 7.91 2.39
CA ARG A 172 -14.04 6.47 2.63
C ARG A 172 -15.30 5.64 2.41
N LEU A 173 -16.48 6.17 2.71
CA LEU A 173 -17.74 5.45 2.53
C LEU A 173 -18.11 5.27 1.06
N TRP A 174 -17.63 6.17 0.19
CA TRP A 174 -17.81 6.09 -1.26
C TRP A 174 -16.78 5.15 -1.91
N ASP A 175 -15.53 5.20 -1.45
CA ASP A 175 -14.42 4.46 -2.06
C ASP A 175 -14.36 2.98 -1.62
N GLN A 176 -14.65 2.71 -0.34
CA GLN A 176 -14.46 1.38 0.25
C GLN A 176 -15.32 0.29 -0.43
N PRO A 177 -16.62 0.49 -0.73
CA PRO A 177 -17.43 -0.49 -1.46
C PRO A 177 -16.87 -0.87 -2.82
N ILE A 178 -16.46 0.14 -3.60
CA ILE A 178 -15.91 -0.05 -4.95
C ILE A 178 -14.58 -0.82 -4.85
N ALA A 179 -13.70 -0.41 -3.94
CA ALA A 179 -12.43 -1.09 -3.70
C ALA A 179 -12.63 -2.55 -3.27
N GLN A 180 -13.61 -2.83 -2.40
CA GLN A 180 -13.94 -4.18 -1.96
C GLN A 180 -14.47 -5.04 -3.11
N LYS A 181 -15.33 -4.50 -3.97
CA LYS A 181 -15.83 -5.19 -5.16
C LYS A 181 -14.71 -5.53 -6.13
N HIS A 182 -13.79 -4.60 -6.39
CA HIS A 182 -12.60 -4.86 -7.20
C HIS A 182 -11.69 -5.91 -6.57
N PHE A 183 -11.51 -5.87 -5.24
CA PHE A 183 -10.74 -6.87 -4.52
C PHE A 183 -11.32 -8.27 -4.70
N LEU A 184 -12.63 -8.44 -4.49
CA LEU A 184 -13.31 -9.71 -4.67
C LEU A 184 -13.26 -10.20 -6.13
N ALA A 185 -13.39 -9.30 -7.10
CA ALA A 185 -13.24 -9.64 -8.52
C ALA A 185 -11.82 -10.14 -8.84
N VAL A 186 -10.79 -9.53 -8.26
CA VAL A 186 -9.41 -9.98 -8.42
C VAL A 186 -9.22 -11.35 -7.76
N VAL A 187 -9.70 -11.57 -6.53
CA VAL A 187 -9.62 -12.88 -5.86
C VAL A 187 -10.35 -13.96 -6.69
N ALA A 188 -11.54 -13.64 -7.20
CA ALA A 188 -12.31 -14.56 -8.05
C ALA A 188 -11.56 -14.94 -9.35
N SER A 189 -10.81 -14.00 -9.94
CA SER A 189 -10.01 -14.28 -11.15
C SER A 189 -8.88 -15.30 -10.93
N TYR A 190 -8.53 -15.59 -9.68
CA TYR A 190 -7.51 -16.58 -9.30
C TYR A 190 -8.09 -17.83 -8.63
N SER A 191 -9.42 -18.01 -8.67
CA SER A 191 -10.11 -19.08 -7.94
C SER A 191 -9.63 -20.51 -8.27
N GLU A 192 -9.14 -20.73 -9.50
CA GLU A 192 -8.56 -22.01 -9.93
C GLU A 192 -7.19 -22.30 -9.29
N SER A 193 -6.41 -21.25 -8.99
CA SER A 193 -5.10 -21.36 -8.37
C SER A 193 -5.16 -21.10 -6.87
N LYS A 194 -5.08 -22.19 -6.10
CA LYS A 194 -4.96 -22.11 -4.63
C LYS A 194 -3.72 -21.34 -4.19
N GLU A 195 -2.65 -21.35 -4.98
CA GLU A 195 -1.42 -20.61 -4.67
C GLU A 195 -1.63 -19.10 -4.78
N GLU A 196 -2.20 -18.63 -5.89
CA GLU A 196 -2.46 -17.20 -6.10
C GLU A 196 -3.53 -16.68 -5.16
N THR A 197 -4.58 -17.47 -4.90
CA THR A 197 -5.60 -17.12 -3.91
C THR A 197 -4.96 -16.96 -2.53
N ALA A 198 -4.12 -17.91 -2.09
CA ALA A 198 -3.42 -17.82 -0.82
C ALA A 198 -2.48 -16.60 -0.75
N ARG A 199 -1.79 -16.26 -1.83
CA ARG A 199 -0.92 -15.07 -1.91
C ARG A 199 -1.73 -13.79 -1.75
N ILE A 200 -2.82 -13.63 -2.50
CA ILE A 200 -3.63 -12.39 -2.48
C ILE A 200 -4.30 -12.22 -1.12
N LEU A 201 -4.85 -13.28 -0.54
CA LEU A 201 -5.43 -13.24 0.80
C LEU A 201 -4.37 -12.87 1.85
N ALA A 202 -3.17 -13.44 1.74
CA ALA A 202 -2.06 -13.09 2.62
C ALA A 202 -1.59 -11.63 2.44
N ALA A 203 -1.51 -11.14 1.21
CA ALA A 203 -1.17 -9.74 0.92
C ALA A 203 -2.27 -8.74 1.35
N SER A 204 -3.44 -9.25 1.74
CA SER A 204 -4.59 -8.46 2.17
C SER A 204 -4.80 -8.51 3.69
N THR A 205 -4.01 -9.28 4.43
CA THR A 205 -4.08 -9.30 5.89
C THR A 205 -3.68 -7.94 6.46
N LYS A 206 -4.21 -7.65 7.64
CA LYS A 206 -3.88 -6.43 8.38
C LYS A 206 -2.35 -6.36 8.57
N GLU A 207 -1.78 -5.16 8.40
CA GLU A 207 -0.32 -4.89 8.50
C GLU A 207 0.59 -5.50 7.42
N SER A 208 0.10 -6.39 6.53
CA SER A 208 0.92 -7.01 5.48
C SER A 208 1.59 -6.01 4.52
N GLY A 209 1.03 -4.82 4.38
CA GLY A 209 1.55 -3.74 3.52
C GLY A 209 2.15 -2.57 4.30
N ALA A 210 2.40 -2.71 5.61
CA ALA A 210 2.86 -1.60 6.45
C ALA A 210 4.20 -1.01 5.99
N TRP A 211 5.12 -1.86 5.51
CA TRP A 211 6.41 -1.46 4.92
C TRP A 211 6.28 -0.59 3.66
N LEU A 212 5.12 -0.57 2.97
CA LEU A 212 4.88 0.34 1.85
C LEU A 212 4.60 1.78 2.32
N ASN A 213 4.46 1.99 3.63
CA ASN A 213 4.21 3.29 4.25
C ASN A 213 5.36 3.72 5.18
N THR A 214 6.38 2.88 5.36
CA THR A 214 7.50 3.21 6.24
C THR A 214 8.42 4.22 5.58
N LEU A 215 8.93 5.17 6.37
CA LEU A 215 9.94 6.11 5.91
C LEU A 215 11.27 5.36 5.69
N PRO A 216 11.86 5.34 4.47
CA PRO A 216 13.11 4.64 4.22
C PRO A 216 14.29 5.39 4.86
N ALA A 217 14.73 4.91 6.01
CA ALA A 217 15.82 5.48 6.79
C ALA A 217 16.81 4.39 7.22
N SER A 218 18.05 4.47 6.75
CA SER A 218 19.11 3.51 7.10
C SER A 218 19.39 3.50 8.60
N CYS A 219 19.36 4.65 9.27
CA CYS A 219 19.58 4.78 10.71
C CYS A 219 18.53 4.07 11.57
N LEU A 220 17.30 3.89 11.04
CA LEU A 220 16.24 3.14 11.72
C LEU A 220 16.27 1.65 11.34
N GLY A 221 17.08 1.26 10.34
CA GLY A 221 17.14 -0.11 9.83
C GLY A 221 15.89 -0.53 9.06
N ASN A 222 15.14 0.42 8.50
CA ASN A 222 13.93 0.17 7.70
C ASN A 222 14.12 0.51 6.21
N LEU A 223 15.32 0.95 5.80
CA LEU A 223 15.69 1.10 4.40
C LEU A 223 15.97 -0.27 3.77
N LEU A 224 15.04 -0.77 2.97
CA LEU A 224 15.27 -1.86 2.03
C LEU A 224 16.21 -1.43 0.89
N ASP A 225 17.15 -2.30 0.54
CA ASP A 225 17.89 -2.20 -0.72
C ASP A 225 16.97 -2.47 -1.92
N ASP A 226 17.45 -2.09 -3.11
CA ASP A 226 16.68 -2.16 -4.34
C ASP A 226 16.16 -3.57 -4.64
N ASP A 227 17.01 -4.59 -4.50
CA ASP A 227 16.63 -5.97 -4.82
C ASP A 227 15.65 -6.52 -3.79
N SER A 228 15.87 -6.28 -2.50
CA SER A 228 14.94 -6.65 -1.44
C SER A 228 13.55 -6.02 -1.66
N LEU A 229 13.49 -4.76 -2.08
CA LEU A 229 12.23 -4.09 -2.38
C LEU A 229 11.55 -4.71 -3.62
N ARG A 230 12.29 -4.85 -4.72
CA ARG A 230 11.79 -5.37 -6.00
C ARG A 230 11.26 -6.80 -5.85
N ILE A 231 12.03 -7.66 -5.18
CA ILE A 231 11.61 -9.03 -4.85
C ILE A 231 10.37 -9.02 -3.95
N SER A 232 10.32 -8.15 -2.93
CA SER A 232 9.15 -8.04 -2.05
C SER A 232 7.89 -7.60 -2.79
N VAL A 233 7.99 -6.61 -3.69
CA VAL A 233 6.88 -6.19 -4.55
C VAL A 233 6.48 -7.31 -5.51
N GLY A 234 7.44 -7.96 -6.15
CA GLY A 234 7.18 -9.06 -7.08
C GLY A 234 6.47 -10.24 -6.42
N LEU A 235 6.95 -10.66 -5.24
CA LEU A 235 6.29 -11.69 -4.41
C LEU A 235 4.88 -11.25 -3.97
N ARG A 236 4.69 -9.97 -3.63
CA ARG A 236 3.38 -9.42 -3.24
C ARG A 236 2.39 -9.44 -4.40
N LEU A 237 2.83 -9.09 -5.62
CA LEU A 237 1.97 -8.98 -6.81
C LEU A 237 1.82 -10.31 -7.58
N GLY A 238 2.62 -11.32 -7.24
CA GLY A 238 2.67 -12.57 -8.00
C GLY A 238 3.35 -12.40 -9.36
N ALA A 239 4.26 -11.43 -9.48
CA ALA A 239 4.98 -11.18 -10.71
C ALA A 239 6.18 -12.15 -10.87
N PRO A 240 6.68 -12.33 -12.11
CA PRO A 240 7.95 -13.01 -12.34
C PRO A 240 9.09 -12.22 -11.69
N ILE A 241 9.92 -12.88 -10.88
CA ILE A 241 11.09 -12.28 -10.20
C ILE A 241 12.41 -12.94 -10.58
N CYS A 242 12.38 -14.15 -11.12
CA CYS A 242 13.56 -14.88 -11.56
C CYS A 242 13.23 -15.77 -12.75
N GLU A 243 14.27 -16.21 -13.46
CA GLU A 243 14.14 -17.29 -14.45
C GLU A 243 13.99 -18.65 -13.75
N PRO A 244 13.27 -19.61 -14.35
CA PRO A 244 13.18 -20.96 -13.81
C PRO A 244 14.56 -21.60 -13.72
N HIS A 245 14.88 -22.18 -12.57
CA HIS A 245 16.18 -22.80 -12.32
C HIS A 245 16.08 -23.94 -11.31
N THR A 246 17.11 -24.77 -11.24
CA THR A 246 17.20 -25.84 -10.24
C THR A 246 17.86 -25.30 -8.98
N CYS A 247 17.17 -25.39 -7.84
CA CYS A 247 17.74 -25.04 -6.54
C CYS A 247 18.79 -26.07 -6.10
N ARG A 248 19.68 -25.68 -5.18
CA ARG A 248 20.61 -26.59 -4.49
C ARG A 248 19.92 -27.76 -3.77
N CYS A 249 18.64 -27.64 -3.42
CA CYS A 249 17.86 -28.77 -2.88
C CYS A 249 17.30 -29.71 -3.96
N SER A 250 17.69 -29.52 -5.23
CA SER A 250 17.20 -30.24 -6.41
C SER A 250 15.75 -29.96 -6.78
N ALA A 251 15.07 -29.01 -6.13
CA ALA A 251 13.73 -28.59 -6.51
C ALA A 251 13.77 -27.60 -7.68
N THR A 252 12.80 -27.71 -8.58
CA THR A 252 12.58 -26.73 -9.64
C THR A 252 11.96 -25.47 -9.05
N VAL A 253 12.61 -24.33 -9.26
CA VAL A 253 12.12 -23.01 -8.90
C VAL A 253 11.38 -22.43 -10.10
N ASP A 254 10.16 -21.95 -9.87
CA ASP A 254 9.35 -21.30 -10.90
C ASP A 254 9.75 -19.83 -11.09
N ILE A 255 9.09 -19.16 -12.05
CA ILE A 255 9.34 -17.73 -12.33
C ILE A 255 9.04 -16.82 -11.13
N HIS A 256 8.23 -17.29 -10.18
CA HIS A 256 7.81 -16.53 -9.01
C HIS A 256 8.80 -16.62 -7.85
N GLY A 257 9.81 -17.49 -7.93
CA GLY A 257 10.92 -17.56 -6.98
C GLY A 257 10.52 -17.87 -5.53
N ARG A 258 9.31 -18.36 -5.29
CA ARG A 258 8.74 -18.56 -3.94
C ARG A 258 9.47 -19.63 -3.15
N HIS A 259 10.04 -20.61 -3.84
CA HIS A 259 10.80 -21.71 -3.25
C HIS A 259 11.86 -21.24 -2.23
N GLY A 260 12.52 -20.11 -2.48
CA GLY A 260 13.53 -19.55 -1.58
C GLY A 260 13.00 -19.18 -0.18
N LEU A 261 11.69 -19.04 0.00
CA LEU A 261 11.06 -18.72 1.28
C LEU A 261 10.95 -19.95 2.19
N SER A 262 10.76 -21.14 1.62
CA SER A 262 10.60 -22.40 2.36
C SER A 262 11.80 -23.33 2.27
N CYS A 263 12.70 -23.16 1.30
CA CYS A 263 13.86 -24.03 1.11
C CYS A 263 14.75 -24.13 2.36
N LYS A 264 15.19 -25.36 2.67
CA LYS A 264 16.10 -25.64 3.80
C LYS A 264 17.52 -25.09 3.60
N TYR A 265 17.94 -24.93 2.35
CA TYR A 265 19.26 -24.38 2.01
C TYR A 265 19.20 -22.87 1.70
N SER A 266 18.07 -22.22 1.96
CA SER A 266 17.96 -20.77 1.80
C SER A 266 18.72 -20.07 2.92
N ALA A 267 19.81 -19.38 2.56
CA ALA A 267 20.61 -18.58 3.47
C ALA A 267 19.79 -17.51 4.21
N GLY A 268 18.72 -17.01 3.55
CA GLY A 268 17.84 -15.97 4.11
C GLY A 268 16.97 -16.42 5.28
N ARG A 269 16.82 -17.73 5.56
CA ARG A 269 15.95 -18.23 6.64
C ARG A 269 16.38 -17.70 8.02
N HIS A 270 17.66 -17.88 8.35
CA HIS A 270 18.20 -17.45 9.65
C HIS A 270 18.29 -15.92 9.74
N SER A 271 18.62 -15.25 8.64
CA SER A 271 18.68 -13.78 8.58
C SER A 271 17.31 -13.15 8.85
N ARG A 272 16.22 -13.63 8.22
CA ARG A 272 14.86 -13.13 8.45
C ARG A 272 14.43 -13.28 9.91
N HIS A 273 14.68 -14.47 10.47
CA HIS A 273 14.36 -14.78 11.86
C HIS A 273 15.12 -13.86 12.83
N SER A 274 16.44 -13.76 12.66
CA SER A 274 17.31 -12.93 13.51
C SER A 274 16.93 -11.45 13.41
N SER A 275 16.68 -10.95 12.20
CA SER A 275 16.28 -9.55 11.98
C SER A 275 14.96 -9.22 12.67
N LEU A 276 14.01 -10.14 12.64
CA LEU A 276 12.73 -9.98 13.30
C LEU A 276 12.86 -10.02 14.82
N ASN A 277 13.65 -10.97 15.34
CA ASN A 277 13.94 -11.11 16.76
C ASN A 277 14.61 -9.84 17.32
N GLU A 278 15.60 -9.31 16.59
CA GLU A 278 16.27 -8.05 16.94
C GLU A 278 15.34 -6.84 16.87
N SER A 279 14.38 -6.83 15.93
CA SER A 279 13.38 -5.75 15.86
C SER A 279 12.50 -5.69 17.10
N LEU A 280 12.07 -6.85 17.62
CA LEU A 280 11.30 -6.93 18.86
C LEU A 280 12.13 -6.50 20.07
N ARG A 281 13.39 -6.95 20.16
CA ARG A 281 14.33 -6.52 21.20
C ARG A 281 14.52 -5.00 21.18
N ARG A 282 14.79 -4.41 20.02
CA ARG A 282 14.97 -2.94 19.89
C ARG A 282 13.72 -2.18 20.30
N ALA A 283 12.53 -2.67 19.94
CA ALA A 283 11.28 -2.06 20.38
C ALA A 283 11.14 -2.08 21.92
N LEU A 284 11.40 -3.22 22.57
CA LEU A 284 11.37 -3.33 24.03
C LEU A 284 12.39 -2.39 24.70
N VAL A 285 13.62 -2.36 24.19
CA VAL A 285 14.69 -1.49 24.72
C VAL A 285 14.34 -0.01 24.56
N SER A 286 13.68 0.38 23.46
CA SER A 286 13.20 1.76 23.27
C SER A 286 12.12 2.17 24.28
N CYS A 287 11.36 1.20 24.80
CA CYS A 287 10.42 1.39 25.90
C CYS A 287 11.07 1.23 27.29
N GLN A 288 12.41 1.27 27.37
CA GLN A 288 13.19 1.06 28.60
C GLN A 288 13.01 -0.32 29.26
N VAL A 289 12.49 -1.30 28.51
CA VAL A 289 12.38 -2.70 28.96
C VAL A 289 13.62 -3.45 28.51
N GLN A 290 14.49 -3.79 29.46
CA GLN A 290 15.69 -4.58 29.15
C GLN A 290 15.29 -5.98 28.68
N ALA A 291 15.88 -6.40 27.56
CA ALA A 291 15.57 -7.67 26.94
C ALA A 291 16.84 -8.33 26.37
N VAL A 292 16.89 -9.66 26.45
CA VAL A 292 18.01 -10.49 26.00
C VAL A 292 17.53 -11.44 24.91
N LEU A 293 18.39 -11.70 23.92
CA LEU A 293 18.14 -12.70 22.89
C LEU A 293 18.76 -14.03 23.29
N GLU A 294 18.09 -15.10 22.89
CA GLU A 294 18.49 -16.48 23.10
C GLU A 294 19.01 -16.75 24.53
N PRO A 295 18.22 -16.52 25.58
CA PRO A 295 18.69 -16.68 26.95
C PRO A 295 18.99 -18.15 27.28
N ASN A 296 20.10 -18.40 27.97
CA ASN A 296 20.52 -19.74 28.39
C ASN A 296 19.93 -20.10 29.76
N GLY A 297 19.59 -21.37 29.98
CA GLY A 297 19.20 -21.88 31.30
C GLY A 297 17.88 -21.33 31.86
N VAL A 298 17.05 -20.69 31.03
CA VAL A 298 15.75 -20.13 31.45
C VAL A 298 14.78 -21.20 31.96
N LEU A 299 14.89 -22.41 31.40
CA LEU A 299 14.02 -23.52 31.71
C LEU A 299 14.82 -24.54 32.51
N ARG A 300 14.37 -24.84 33.73
CA ARG A 300 14.95 -25.84 34.64
C ARG A 300 14.41 -27.26 34.36
N ASP A 301 14.05 -27.56 33.11
CA ASP A 301 13.62 -28.88 32.69
C ASP A 301 14.67 -29.52 31.78
N ASP A 302 14.71 -30.86 31.69
CA ASP A 302 15.60 -31.61 30.77
C ASP A 302 15.35 -31.31 29.28
N SER A 303 14.41 -30.41 28.98
CA SER A 303 14.15 -29.97 27.63
C SER A 303 15.21 -28.95 27.22
N GLN A 304 16.00 -29.27 26.18
CA GLN A 304 16.90 -28.35 25.46
C GLN A 304 16.14 -27.24 24.70
N LYS A 305 15.01 -26.78 25.22
CA LYS A 305 14.14 -25.77 24.60
C LYS A 305 14.62 -24.39 25.02
N ARG A 306 15.12 -23.63 24.05
CA ARG A 306 15.56 -22.24 24.22
C ARG A 306 14.54 -21.31 23.53
N PRO A 307 13.97 -20.33 24.25
CA PRO A 307 13.19 -19.28 23.60
C PRO A 307 14.12 -18.32 22.86
N ASP A 308 13.56 -17.53 21.95
CA ASP A 308 14.33 -16.60 21.13
C ASP A 308 14.71 -15.33 21.86
N GLY A 309 13.92 -14.95 22.87
CA GLY A 309 14.26 -13.84 23.75
C GLY A 309 13.38 -13.75 24.98
N MET A 310 13.82 -12.93 25.93
CA MET A 310 13.19 -12.75 27.23
C MET A 310 13.46 -11.35 27.78
N THR A 311 12.51 -10.79 28.53
CA THR A 311 12.74 -9.55 29.31
C THR A 311 13.48 -9.85 30.61
N LEU A 312 14.41 -8.98 30.99
CA LEU A 312 15.14 -9.10 32.25
C LEU A 312 14.33 -8.56 33.44
N VAL A 313 13.38 -7.66 33.16
CA VAL A 313 12.43 -7.14 34.14
C VAL A 313 11.09 -7.86 34.06
N PRO A 314 10.34 -7.95 35.17
CA PRO A 314 8.97 -8.45 35.17
C PRO A 314 8.10 -7.66 34.19
N TRP A 315 7.32 -8.37 33.38
CA TRP A 315 6.38 -7.80 32.43
C TRP A 315 4.98 -7.68 33.03
N LYS A 316 4.48 -8.78 33.62
CA LYS A 316 3.16 -8.83 34.26
C LYS A 316 3.15 -9.86 35.37
N GLU A 317 2.52 -9.55 36.51
CA GLU A 317 2.37 -10.47 37.66
C GLU A 317 3.73 -11.01 38.17
N GLY A 318 4.78 -10.20 38.13
CA GLY A 318 6.13 -10.63 38.52
C GLY A 318 6.83 -11.56 37.50
N LYS A 319 6.17 -11.91 36.39
CA LYS A 319 6.71 -12.83 35.37
C LYS A 319 7.41 -12.07 34.26
N ALA A 320 8.57 -12.56 33.84
CA ALA A 320 9.24 -12.10 32.64
C ALA A 320 8.41 -12.44 31.38
N LEU A 321 8.50 -11.57 30.38
CA LEU A 321 7.98 -11.81 29.05
C LEU A 321 8.99 -12.67 28.29
N VAL A 322 8.52 -13.78 27.71
CA VAL A 322 9.31 -14.67 26.84
C VAL A 322 8.65 -14.74 25.48
N TRP A 323 9.45 -14.75 24.41
CA TRP A 323 8.94 -14.87 23.05
C TRP A 323 9.76 -15.86 22.20
N ASP A 324 9.12 -16.38 21.16
CA ASP A 324 9.68 -17.29 20.17
C ASP A 324 9.06 -16.92 18.81
N VAL A 325 9.89 -16.38 17.93
CA VAL A 325 9.53 -15.84 16.63
C VAL A 325 9.40 -16.98 15.62
N THR A 326 8.53 -16.84 14.63
CA THR A 326 8.46 -17.79 13.51
C THR A 326 8.13 -17.09 12.22
N CYS A 327 8.89 -17.39 11.17
CA CYS A 327 8.61 -16.95 9.82
C CYS A 327 8.02 -18.12 9.02
N VAL A 328 6.76 -17.99 8.58
CA VAL A 328 6.07 -19.00 7.77
C VAL A 328 5.58 -18.42 6.44
N GLU A 329 5.67 -19.23 5.40
CA GLU A 329 5.19 -18.89 4.06
C GLU A 329 3.75 -19.37 3.86
N SER A 330 2.84 -18.51 3.38
CA SER A 330 1.43 -18.87 3.12
C SER A 330 1.26 -19.91 2.01
N VAL A 331 2.15 -19.86 1.02
CA VAL A 331 2.04 -20.65 -0.23
C VAL A 331 2.75 -22.00 -0.10
N CYS A 332 3.52 -22.21 0.97
CA CYS A 332 4.17 -23.47 1.30
C CYS A 332 3.16 -24.63 1.30
N GLN A 333 3.60 -25.80 0.83
CA GLN A 333 2.76 -26.99 0.62
C GLN A 333 1.88 -27.34 1.83
N THR A 334 2.41 -27.19 3.05
CA THR A 334 1.69 -27.47 4.30
C THR A 334 0.52 -26.52 4.56
N TYR A 335 0.68 -25.23 4.25
CA TYR A 335 -0.30 -24.19 4.59
C TYR A 335 -1.17 -23.74 3.43
N ARG A 336 -0.82 -24.11 2.19
CA ARG A 336 -1.48 -23.65 0.95
C ARG A 336 -2.99 -23.83 0.97
N LYS A 337 -3.48 -25.02 1.35
CA LYS A 337 -4.92 -25.32 1.36
C LYS A 337 -5.68 -24.41 2.32
N GLY A 338 -5.22 -24.26 3.56
CA GLY A 338 -5.87 -23.41 4.55
C GLY A 338 -5.69 -21.92 4.27
N SER A 339 -4.54 -21.51 3.73
CA SER A 339 -4.25 -20.11 3.38
C SER A 339 -5.04 -19.62 2.16
N ALA A 340 -5.45 -20.53 1.27
CA ALA A 340 -6.35 -20.21 0.16
C ALA A 340 -7.80 -19.98 0.61
N GLN A 341 -8.17 -20.47 1.79
CA GLN A 341 -9.52 -20.31 2.34
C GLN A 341 -9.61 -19.15 3.33
N ASN A 342 -8.59 -19.01 4.19
CA ASN A 342 -8.60 -18.07 5.30
C ASN A 342 -7.35 -17.18 5.26
N ALA A 343 -7.58 -15.86 5.18
CA ALA A 343 -6.52 -14.88 5.30
C ALA A 343 -5.82 -15.02 6.68
N GLY A 344 -4.49 -15.05 6.70
CA GLY A 344 -3.71 -15.20 7.93
C GLY A 344 -3.57 -16.65 8.44
N TYR A 345 -4.16 -17.66 7.78
CA TYR A 345 -4.17 -19.06 8.26
C TYR A 345 -2.80 -19.58 8.70
N ALA A 346 -1.77 -19.46 7.86
CA ALA A 346 -0.46 -20.04 8.20
C ALA A 346 0.15 -19.39 9.45
N ALA A 347 -0.06 -18.10 9.66
CA ALA A 347 0.46 -17.38 10.83
C ALA A 347 -0.27 -17.85 12.09
N ASN A 348 -1.61 -17.92 12.04
CA ASN A 348 -2.43 -18.43 13.14
C ASN A 348 -2.13 -19.90 13.45
N LYS A 349 -1.81 -20.72 12.44
CA LYS A 349 -1.43 -22.13 12.67
C LYS A 349 -0.03 -22.25 13.28
N ALA A 350 0.92 -21.42 12.84
CA ALA A 350 2.24 -21.35 13.44
C ALA A 350 2.17 -20.88 14.90
N GLU A 351 1.27 -19.95 15.21
CA GLU A 351 0.93 -19.55 16.58
C GLU A 351 0.54 -20.73 17.45
N GLU A 352 -0.47 -21.44 17.00
CA GLU A 352 -1.10 -22.52 17.75
C GLU A 352 -0.04 -23.58 18.08
N ASN A 353 0.80 -23.92 17.10
CA ASN A 353 1.91 -24.86 17.29
C ASN A 353 2.92 -24.36 18.34
N LYS A 354 3.25 -23.06 18.37
CA LYS A 354 4.13 -22.50 19.41
C LYS A 354 3.46 -22.46 20.78
N ARG A 355 2.19 -22.09 20.86
CA ARG A 355 1.41 -22.12 22.11
C ARG A 355 1.38 -23.54 22.68
N LEU A 356 1.14 -24.55 21.85
CA LEU A 356 1.20 -25.97 22.25
C LEU A 356 2.61 -26.39 22.70
N LYS A 357 3.67 -25.98 21.99
CA LYS A 357 5.07 -26.26 22.35
C LYS A 357 5.42 -25.77 23.77
N TYR A 358 4.85 -24.63 24.18
CA TYR A 358 5.11 -23.98 25.47
C TYR A 358 3.95 -24.07 26.48
N GLN A 359 2.88 -24.82 26.20
CA GLN A 359 1.65 -24.84 27.01
C GLN A 359 1.91 -25.21 28.48
N LYS A 360 2.79 -26.18 28.72
CA LYS A 360 3.19 -26.62 30.08
C LYS A 360 3.98 -25.57 30.87
N LYS A 361 4.37 -24.45 30.24
CA LYS A 361 5.31 -23.44 30.79
C LYS A 361 4.64 -22.09 31.08
N ALA A 362 3.34 -21.94 30.81
CA ALA A 362 2.55 -20.74 31.12
C ALA A 362 2.43 -20.44 32.63
N ALA A 363 2.74 -21.42 33.49
CA ALA A 363 2.78 -21.23 34.94
C ALA A 363 3.95 -20.33 35.38
N THR A 364 5.11 -20.44 34.73
CA THR A 364 6.37 -19.80 35.16
C THR A 364 6.66 -18.48 34.44
N PHE A 365 6.23 -18.34 33.18
CA PHE A 365 6.49 -17.15 32.36
C PHE A 365 5.21 -16.56 31.81
N PHE A 366 5.21 -15.24 31.58
CA PHE A 366 4.17 -14.63 30.78
C PHE A 366 4.50 -14.87 29.32
N LEU A 367 3.91 -15.94 28.78
CA LEU A 367 3.96 -16.24 27.35
C LEU A 367 2.96 -15.32 26.66
N SER A 368 3.40 -14.15 26.20
CA SER A 368 2.62 -13.44 25.20
C SER A 368 2.93 -14.05 23.84
N SER A 369 1.91 -14.64 23.23
CA SER A 369 1.86 -14.79 21.78
C SER A 369 1.69 -13.39 21.17
N TRP A 370 2.78 -12.68 20.88
CA TRP A 370 2.69 -11.48 20.04
C TRP A 370 2.45 -11.89 18.60
N PHE A 371 1.24 -11.63 18.11
CA PHE A 371 0.84 -11.85 16.73
C PHE A 371 0.82 -10.53 15.98
N ARG A 372 1.86 -10.34 15.18
CA ARG A 372 1.77 -9.53 13.96
C ARG A 372 2.11 -10.51 12.83
N ASP A 373 1.21 -10.66 11.86
CA ASP A 373 1.42 -11.44 10.65
C ASP A 373 2.59 -10.80 9.88
N LEU A 374 3.83 -11.20 10.19
CA LEU A 374 5.05 -10.64 9.61
C LEU A 374 5.30 -11.30 8.26
N ARG A 375 4.42 -10.96 7.31
CA ARG A 375 4.57 -11.30 5.91
C ARG A 375 4.88 -10.08 5.09
N SER A 376 6.11 -9.62 5.28
CA SER A 376 7.01 -8.92 4.36
C SER A 376 8.01 -8.17 5.22
N CYS A 377 9.24 -8.11 4.76
CA CYS A 377 10.37 -7.57 5.50
C CYS A 377 10.10 -6.21 6.18
N SER A 378 10.83 -6.03 7.28
CA SER A 378 11.23 -4.79 7.95
C SER A 378 10.16 -3.94 8.65
N TYR A 379 10.34 -3.89 9.98
CA TYR A 379 10.38 -2.68 10.81
C TYR A 379 9.16 -1.76 10.84
N GLN A 380 8.48 -1.70 11.99
CA GLN A 380 7.82 -0.48 12.45
C GLN A 380 7.95 -0.33 13.97
N PRO A 381 8.36 0.84 14.47
CA PRO A 381 8.19 1.21 15.87
C PRO A 381 6.71 1.45 16.16
N LEU A 382 6.29 1.13 17.38
CA LEU A 382 5.01 1.55 17.95
C LEU A 382 4.99 3.10 17.93
N GLU A 383 3.98 3.68 17.29
CA GLU A 383 3.66 5.10 17.48
C GLU A 383 3.24 5.32 18.94
N ARG A 384 3.57 6.51 19.44
CA ARG A 384 3.46 6.97 20.83
C ARG A 384 2.07 6.87 21.43
#